data_AF-A0A660WAF5-F1
#
_entry.id   AF-A0A660WAF5-F1
#
_cell.length_a   1.000
_cell.length_b   1.000
_cell.length_c   1.000
_cell.angle_alpha   90.00
_cell.angle_beta   90.00
_cell.angle_gamma   90.00
#
_symmetry.space_group_name_H-M   'P 1'
#
loop_
_entity.id
_entity.type
_entity.pdbx_description
1 polymer ?
#
loop_
_entity_poly.entity_id
_entity_poly.type
_entity_poly.pdbx_seq_one_letter_code
_entity_poly.pdbx_strand_id
1 'polypeptide(L)'
;AFCILANGGRSVRPFLVRAMVGNSGEIIKMKQLPPAVGFVVHPEVARWIVSDALTGVVNEGTGKKAKLKRWQVFGKTGTANIASSDKMGYSDNDYIASFIAGAPADEPAVVVLVSIRKPNVELGKGYTGGTVAAPVAAKILEKTLNYLERLAGGK
;
A
#
# COMPACT_ATOMS: atom_id res chain seq x y z
N ALA A 1 -5.74 7.74 0.17
CA ALA A 1 -4.73 8.53 0.91
C ALA A 1 -3.31 8.23 0.43
N PHE A 2 -2.77 7.02 0.62
CA PHE A 2 -1.36 6.74 0.25
C PHE A 2 -1.03 6.95 -1.22
N CYS A 3 -1.94 6.66 -2.16
CA CYS A 3 -1.71 6.98 -3.57
C CYS A 3 -1.60 8.50 -3.84
N ILE A 4 -2.21 9.35 -3.01
CA ILE A 4 -2.07 10.81 -3.12
C ILE A 4 -0.65 11.20 -2.72
N LEU A 5 -0.15 10.67 -1.59
CA LEU A 5 1.22 10.91 -1.12
C LEU A 5 2.25 10.43 -2.15
N ALA A 6 2.09 9.19 -2.61
CA ALA A 6 2.94 8.57 -3.63
C ALA A 6 2.93 9.35 -4.96
N ASN A 7 1.81 9.97 -5.32
CA ASN A 7 1.65 10.76 -6.54
C ASN A 7 1.90 12.26 -6.31
N GLY A 8 2.87 12.60 -5.44
CA GLY A 8 3.31 13.97 -5.21
C GLY A 8 2.22 14.91 -4.65
N GLY A 9 1.24 14.37 -3.93
CA GLY A 9 0.17 15.13 -3.29
C GLY A 9 -1.06 15.41 -4.16
N ARG A 10 -1.08 14.91 -5.41
CA ARG A 10 -2.22 15.09 -6.33
C ARG A 10 -3.36 14.16 -5.99
N SER A 11 -4.59 14.61 -6.22
CA SER A 11 -5.77 13.76 -6.03
C SER A 11 -5.70 12.52 -6.94
N VAL A 12 -5.94 11.34 -6.36
CA VAL A 12 -5.99 10.07 -7.08
C VAL A 12 -7.32 9.40 -6.79
N ARG A 13 -8.07 9.09 -7.85
CA ARG A 13 -9.27 8.26 -7.79
C ARG A 13 -8.96 6.89 -8.40
N PRO A 14 -8.76 5.84 -7.58
CA PRO A 14 -8.53 4.49 -8.09
C PRO A 14 -9.70 4.04 -8.99
N PHE A 15 -9.38 3.26 -10.01
CA PHE A 15 -10.36 2.66 -10.91
C PHE A 15 -9.87 1.27 -11.32
N LEU A 16 -10.81 0.36 -11.55
CA LEU A 16 -10.52 -1.01 -11.97
C LEU A 16 -10.76 -1.21 -13.47
N VAL A 17 -11.83 -0.62 -14.00
CA VAL A 17 -12.21 -0.77 -15.41
C VAL A 17 -11.50 0.28 -16.26
N ARG A 18 -10.61 -0.17 -17.16
CA ARG A 18 -9.91 0.70 -18.12
C ARG A 18 -10.75 1.01 -19.35
N ALA A 19 -11.45 0.00 -19.86
CA ALA A 19 -12.28 0.11 -21.06
C ALA A 19 -13.43 -0.90 -21.02
N MET A 20 -14.52 -0.58 -21.72
CA MET A 20 -15.54 -1.53 -22.12
C MET A 20 -15.37 -1.81 -23.60
N VAL A 21 -15.28 -3.09 -23.96
CA VAL A 21 -15.06 -3.56 -25.33
C VAL A 21 -16.27 -4.38 -25.74
N GLY A 22 -16.82 -4.07 -26.92
CA GLY A 22 -17.97 -4.77 -27.48
C GLY A 22 -17.59 -6.08 -28.15
N ASN A 23 -18.59 -6.82 -28.59
CA ASN A 23 -18.40 -8.16 -29.16
C ASN A 23 -17.64 -8.12 -30.50
N SER A 24 -17.61 -6.99 -31.21
CA SER A 24 -16.83 -6.84 -32.44
C SER A 24 -15.39 -6.37 -32.19
N GLY A 25 -14.98 -6.21 -30.93
CA GLY A 25 -13.66 -5.72 -30.53
C GLY A 25 -13.56 -4.19 -30.48
N GLU A 26 -14.66 -3.48 -30.73
CA GLU A 26 -14.74 -2.02 -30.67
C GLU A 26 -14.73 -1.53 -29.23
N ILE A 27 -14.06 -0.40 -29.00
CA ILE A 27 -14.05 0.24 -27.69
C ILE A 27 -15.33 1.05 -27.52
N ILE A 28 -16.26 0.52 -26.73
CA ILE A 28 -17.54 1.19 -26.40
C ILE A 28 -17.29 2.39 -25.48
N LYS A 29 -16.38 2.23 -24.51
CA LYS A 29 -16.10 3.29 -23.53
C LYS A 29 -14.69 3.18 -22.99
N MET A 30 -13.90 4.23 -23.15
CA MET A 30 -12.63 4.38 -22.43
C MET A 30 -12.85 5.08 -21.09
N LYS A 31 -12.11 4.65 -20.06
CA LYS A 31 -12.03 5.40 -18.82
C LYS A 31 -11.33 6.73 -19.06
N GLN A 32 -12.09 7.82 -18.98
CA GLN A 32 -11.54 9.16 -18.86
C GLN A 32 -11.20 9.43 -17.40
N LEU A 33 -9.96 9.82 -17.15
CA LEU A 33 -9.56 10.36 -15.85
C LEU A 33 -10.11 11.79 -15.76
N PRO A 34 -10.79 12.15 -14.66
CA PRO A 34 -11.15 13.55 -14.46
C PRO A 34 -9.89 14.41 -14.49
N PRO A 35 -9.98 15.68 -14.92
CA PRO A 35 -8.87 16.62 -14.81
C PRO A 35 -8.30 16.59 -13.40
N ALA A 36 -6.98 16.66 -13.28
CA ALA A 36 -6.33 16.60 -11.96
C ALA A 36 -6.89 17.72 -11.08
N VAL A 37 -7.60 17.34 -10.02
CA VAL A 37 -8.19 18.26 -9.04
C VAL A 37 -7.07 18.76 -8.13
N GLY A 38 -6.19 19.60 -8.67
CA GLY A 38 -5.09 20.25 -7.97
C GLY A 38 -4.23 19.33 -7.08
N PHE A 39 -3.65 19.95 -6.06
CA PHE A 39 -2.92 19.28 -4.98
C PHE A 39 -3.81 19.21 -3.74
N VAL A 40 -3.97 18.00 -3.18
CA VAL A 40 -4.58 17.79 -1.86
C VAL A 40 -3.56 18.04 -0.76
N VAL A 41 -2.30 17.71 -1.04
CA VAL A 41 -1.13 17.96 -0.18
C VAL A 41 -0.08 18.66 -1.02
N HIS A 42 0.58 19.67 -0.46
CA HIS A 42 1.65 20.38 -1.17
C HIS A 42 2.74 19.39 -1.62
N PRO A 43 3.30 19.50 -2.84
CA PRO A 43 4.25 18.52 -3.38
C PRO A 43 5.44 18.24 -2.46
N GLU A 44 6.00 19.29 -1.86
CA GLU A 44 7.14 19.17 -0.95
C GLU A 44 6.80 18.37 0.31
N VAL A 45 5.61 18.61 0.88
CA VAL A 45 5.12 17.89 2.06
C VAL A 45 4.85 16.43 1.71
N ALA A 46 4.21 16.17 0.56
CA ALA A 46 3.95 14.80 0.11
C ALA A 46 5.25 14.02 -0.12
N ARG A 47 6.25 14.66 -0.77
CA ARG A 47 7.58 14.06 -0.96
C ARG A 47 8.24 13.75 0.37
N TRP A 48 8.35 14.72 1.28
CA TRP A 48 8.96 14.50 2.60
C TRP A 48 8.28 13.38 3.40
N ILE A 49 6.94 13.32 3.38
CA ILE A 49 6.21 12.23 4.03
C ILE A 49 6.63 10.86 3.46
N VAL A 50 6.77 10.76 2.14
CA VAL A 50 7.17 9.51 1.47
C VAL A 50 8.63 9.19 1.73
N SER A 51 9.55 10.13 1.48
CA SER A 51 11.00 9.93 1.48
C SER A 51 11.60 9.77 2.87
N ASP A 52 11.01 10.40 3.88
CA ASP A 52 11.58 10.48 5.23
C ASP A 52 10.68 9.82 6.27
N ALA A 53 9.45 10.33 6.42
CA ALA A 53 8.59 9.87 7.52
C ALA A 53 8.18 8.39 7.36
N LEU A 54 7.74 8.00 6.15
CA LEU A 54 7.25 6.65 5.88
C LEU A 54 8.38 5.66 5.58
N THR A 55 9.52 6.10 5.06
CA THR A 55 10.73 5.24 4.99
C THR A 55 11.29 4.98 6.39
N GLY A 56 11.27 5.97 7.30
CA GLY A 56 11.72 5.81 8.69
C GLY A 56 10.96 4.71 9.44
N VAL A 57 9.65 4.57 9.20
CA VAL A 57 8.86 3.45 9.75
C VAL A 57 9.41 2.09 9.33
N VAL A 58 9.88 1.97 8.09
CA VAL A 58 10.44 0.72 7.55
C VAL A 58 11.90 0.55 7.97
N ASN A 59 12.69 1.62 7.95
CA ASN A 59 14.12 1.60 8.24
C ASN A 59 14.41 1.37 9.72
N GLU A 60 13.66 2.02 10.59
CA GLU A 60 13.98 2.14 12.00
C GLU A 60 12.80 1.78 12.91
N GLY A 61 11.57 1.88 12.39
CA GLY A 61 10.34 1.68 13.16
C GLY A 61 9.72 0.28 13.11
N THR A 62 8.39 0.25 13.18
CA THR A 62 7.57 -0.97 13.29
C THR A 62 7.43 -1.75 11.98
N GLY A 63 7.80 -1.14 10.84
CA GLY A 63 7.67 -1.70 9.50
C GLY A 63 8.89 -2.49 9.00
N LYS A 64 9.87 -2.79 9.86
CA LYS A 64 11.17 -3.40 9.48
C LYS A 64 11.08 -4.64 8.59
N LYS A 65 10.05 -5.46 8.74
CA LYS A 65 9.84 -6.67 7.91
C LYS A 65 9.41 -6.38 6.48
N ALA A 66 9.13 -5.11 6.13
CA ALA A 66 8.86 -4.67 4.77
C ALA A 66 10.12 -4.21 4.00
N LYS A 67 11.31 -4.22 4.61
CA LYS A 67 12.55 -3.84 3.92
C LYS A 67 12.82 -4.74 2.72
N LEU A 68 13.19 -4.13 1.60
CA LEU A 68 13.69 -4.82 0.41
C LEU A 68 15.16 -4.46 0.18
N LYS A 69 15.90 -5.35 -0.49
CA LYS A 69 17.33 -5.13 -0.78
C LYS A 69 17.55 -4.08 -1.88
N ARG A 70 16.67 -4.05 -2.88
CA ARG A 70 16.86 -3.27 -4.12
C ARG A 70 16.13 -1.92 -4.13
N TRP A 71 15.00 -1.82 -3.45
CA TRP A 71 14.15 -0.63 -3.49
C TRP A 71 13.85 -0.14 -2.08
N GLN A 72 13.92 1.18 -1.90
CA GLN A 72 13.51 1.81 -0.66
C GLN A 72 11.98 1.73 -0.54
N VAL A 73 11.51 1.06 0.50
CA VAL A 73 10.08 0.93 0.80
C VAL A 73 9.67 2.04 1.75
N PHE A 74 8.51 2.65 1.50
CA PHE A 74 7.81 3.55 2.41
C PHE A 74 6.50 2.89 2.84
N GLY A 75 6.09 3.04 4.10
CA GLY A 75 4.83 2.45 4.53
C GLY A 75 4.48 2.69 5.99
N LYS A 76 3.32 2.18 6.39
CA LYS A 76 2.83 2.30 7.77
C LYS A 76 2.10 1.06 8.25
N THR A 77 2.38 0.69 9.49
CA THR A 77 1.66 -0.35 10.23
C THR A 77 0.33 0.14 10.79
N GLY A 78 -0.69 -0.71 10.73
CA GLY A 78 -1.93 -0.64 11.49
C GLY A 78 -2.16 -1.91 12.29
N THR A 79 -2.62 -1.76 13.53
CA THR A 79 -3.08 -2.88 14.38
C THR A 79 -4.28 -2.35 15.15
N ALA A 80 -5.49 -2.71 14.72
CA ALA A 80 -6.73 -2.19 15.30
C ALA A 80 -7.49 -3.30 16.04
N ASN A 81 -8.02 -2.99 17.22
CA ASN A 81 -8.96 -3.88 17.91
C ASN A 81 -10.25 -4.03 17.09
N ILE A 82 -10.82 -5.23 17.07
CA ILE A 82 -12.11 -5.50 16.43
C ILE A 82 -13.23 -5.21 17.42
N ALA A 83 -14.30 -4.54 16.98
CA ALA A 83 -15.50 -4.32 17.80
C ALA A 83 -16.10 -5.66 18.26
N SER A 84 -16.51 -5.73 19.52
CA SER A 84 -17.16 -6.92 20.04
C SER A 84 -18.53 -7.11 19.40
N SER A 85 -18.90 -8.36 19.10
CA SER A 85 -20.24 -8.70 18.59
C SER A 85 -21.28 -8.81 19.71
N ASP A 86 -20.85 -9.07 20.95
CA ASP A 86 -21.72 -9.56 22.02
C ASP A 86 -21.79 -8.60 23.22
N LYS A 87 -20.92 -7.59 23.27
CA LYS A 87 -20.86 -6.56 24.32
C LYS A 87 -20.50 -5.20 23.73
N MET A 88 -20.81 -4.12 24.43
CA MET A 88 -20.25 -2.81 24.10
C MET A 88 -18.72 -2.84 24.19
N GLY A 89 -18.04 -2.14 23.29
CA GLY A 89 -16.58 -2.04 23.26
C GLY A 89 -15.91 -2.99 22.27
N TYR A 90 -14.71 -3.47 22.59
CA TYR A 90 -13.86 -4.26 21.71
C TYR A 90 -13.78 -5.73 22.14
N SER A 91 -13.48 -6.60 21.18
CA SER A 91 -13.03 -7.97 21.47
C SER A 91 -11.68 -7.93 22.19
N ASP A 92 -11.53 -8.82 23.17
CA ASP A 92 -10.37 -8.83 24.05
C ASP A 92 -9.09 -9.28 23.32
N ASN A 93 -9.24 -10.14 22.29
CA ASN A 93 -8.11 -10.80 21.61
C ASN A 93 -8.13 -10.69 20.07
N ASP A 94 -9.14 -10.08 19.48
CA ASP A 94 -9.26 -10.00 18.02
C ASP A 94 -8.75 -8.67 17.45
N TYR A 95 -7.89 -8.78 16.43
CA TYR A 95 -7.26 -7.63 15.78
C TYR A 95 -7.40 -7.67 14.26
N ILE A 96 -7.35 -6.49 13.64
CA ILE A 96 -7.02 -6.31 12.23
C ILE A 96 -5.58 -5.83 12.14
N ALA A 97 -4.71 -6.67 11.61
CA ALA A 97 -3.32 -6.36 11.33
C ALA A 97 -3.19 -5.89 9.88
N SER A 98 -2.71 -4.67 9.66
CA SER A 98 -2.58 -4.11 8.32
C SER A 98 -1.23 -3.44 8.09
N PHE A 99 -0.82 -3.43 6.83
CA PHE A 99 0.33 -2.67 6.38
C PHE A 99 0.02 -2.10 5.00
N ILE A 100 0.15 -0.78 4.87
CA ILE A 100 0.09 -0.09 3.59
C ILE A 100 1.48 0.43 3.25
N ALA A 101 1.95 0.15 2.06
CA ALA A 101 3.29 0.50 1.63
C ALA A 101 3.37 0.74 0.13
N GLY A 102 4.42 1.43 -0.30
CA GLY A 102 4.78 1.54 -1.68
C GLY A 102 6.29 1.54 -1.87
N ALA A 103 6.70 1.40 -3.12
CA ALA A 103 8.09 1.45 -3.53
C ALA A 103 8.20 1.68 -5.05
N PRO A 104 9.34 2.19 -5.54
CA PRO A 104 10.42 2.87 -4.77
C PRO A 104 9.95 4.15 -4.05
N ALA A 105 10.69 4.65 -3.06
CA ALA A 105 10.27 5.86 -2.32
C ALA A 105 10.61 7.16 -3.05
N ASP A 106 11.68 7.16 -3.82
CA ASP A 106 12.14 8.25 -4.69
C ASP A 106 11.29 8.39 -5.96
N GLU A 107 10.87 7.27 -6.55
CA GLU A 107 9.94 7.24 -7.67
C GLU A 107 8.82 6.20 -7.45
N PRO A 108 7.75 6.53 -6.71
CA PRO A 108 6.70 5.57 -6.37
C PRO A 108 5.96 4.98 -7.57
N ALA A 109 6.21 3.70 -7.85
CA ALA A 109 5.56 2.98 -8.94
C ALA A 109 4.31 2.20 -8.49
N VAL A 110 4.32 1.66 -7.26
CA VAL A 110 3.27 0.77 -6.76
C VAL A 110 2.95 1.08 -5.30
N VAL A 111 1.66 1.00 -4.94
CA VAL A 111 1.17 1.01 -3.56
C VAL A 111 0.37 -0.28 -3.31
N VAL A 112 0.64 -0.95 -2.18
CA VAL A 112 0.03 -2.20 -1.74
C VAL A 112 -0.56 -2.01 -0.35
N LEU A 113 -1.80 -2.46 -0.16
CA LEU A 113 -2.43 -2.60 1.16
C LEU A 113 -2.63 -4.09 1.45
N VAL A 114 -2.09 -4.55 2.57
CA VAL A 114 -2.39 -5.88 3.14
C VAL A 114 -3.16 -5.69 4.43
N SER A 115 -4.27 -6.43 4.59
CA SER A 115 -5.08 -6.46 5.80
C SER A 115 -5.41 -7.90 6.16
N ILE A 116 -5.07 -8.30 7.39
CA ILE A 116 -5.27 -9.65 7.92
C ILE A 116 -6.17 -9.51 9.14
N ARG A 117 -7.39 -10.06 9.03
CA ARG A 117 -8.37 -10.07 10.11
C ARG A 117 -8.17 -11.30 10.98
N LYS A 118 -8.16 -11.12 12.31
CA LYS A 118 -7.91 -12.16 13.32
C LYS A 118 -6.67 -13.02 13.01
N PRO A 119 -5.45 -12.44 12.99
CA PRO A 119 -4.24 -13.23 12.77
C PRO A 119 -4.13 -14.38 13.78
N ASN A 120 -3.82 -15.59 13.30
CA ASN A 120 -3.62 -16.73 14.19
C ASN A 120 -2.29 -16.59 14.94
N VAL A 121 -2.38 -16.27 16.24
CA VAL A 121 -1.22 -16.09 17.13
C VAL A 121 -0.49 -17.39 17.47
N GLU A 122 -1.17 -18.54 17.38
CA GLU A 122 -0.59 -19.87 17.66
C GLU A 122 0.53 -20.23 16.67
N LEU A 123 0.53 -19.61 15.48
CA LEU A 123 1.59 -19.76 14.48
C LEU A 123 2.92 -19.08 14.89
N GLY A 124 2.96 -18.39 16.04
CA GLY A 124 4.16 -17.71 16.56
C GLY A 124 4.65 -16.54 15.69
N LYS A 125 3.81 -16.03 14.77
CA LYS A 125 4.16 -14.90 13.88
C LYS A 125 3.80 -13.53 14.45
N GLY A 126 3.15 -13.49 15.62
CA GLY A 126 2.59 -12.29 16.24
C GLY A 126 1.24 -11.89 15.63
N TYR A 127 0.75 -10.71 16.00
CA TYR A 127 -0.58 -10.23 15.62
C TYR A 127 -0.60 -8.80 15.05
N THR A 128 0.55 -8.14 14.95
CA THR A 128 0.63 -6.74 14.55
C THR A 128 0.80 -6.58 13.04
N GLY A 129 0.39 -5.43 12.49
CA GLY A 129 0.63 -5.11 11.09
C GLY A 129 2.11 -5.23 10.67
N GLY A 130 3.04 -4.87 11.54
CA GLY A 130 4.48 -5.00 11.31
C GLY A 130 4.99 -6.45 11.30
N THR A 131 4.37 -7.33 12.07
CA THR A 131 4.83 -8.72 12.20
C THR A 131 4.21 -9.66 11.17
N VAL A 132 2.94 -9.46 10.82
CA VAL A 132 2.19 -10.35 9.92
C VAL A 132 1.88 -9.76 8.54
N ALA A 133 1.56 -8.47 8.42
CA ALA A 133 1.15 -7.87 7.15
C ALA A 133 2.33 -7.28 6.35
N ALA A 134 3.28 -6.63 7.02
CA ALA A 134 4.48 -6.04 6.42
C ALA A 134 5.32 -7.02 5.57
N PRO A 135 5.66 -8.25 6.01
CA PRO A 135 6.42 -9.19 5.18
C PRO A 135 5.65 -9.65 3.93
N VAL A 136 4.32 -9.71 4.00
CA VAL A 136 3.48 -10.04 2.84
C VAL A 136 3.53 -8.89 1.83
N ALA A 137 3.39 -7.65 2.30
CA ALA A 137 3.47 -6.47 1.44
C ALA A 137 4.85 -6.36 0.75
N ALA A 138 5.95 -6.62 1.47
CA ALA A 138 7.29 -6.67 0.89
C ALA A 138 7.38 -7.68 -0.26
N LYS A 139 6.90 -8.91 -0.04
CA LYS A 139 6.95 -9.96 -1.07
C LYS A 139 6.13 -9.62 -2.31
N ILE A 140 4.98 -8.95 -2.14
CA ILE A 140 4.17 -8.47 -3.27
C ILE A 140 4.93 -7.37 -4.01
N LEU A 141 5.42 -6.34 -3.30
CA LEU A 141 6.19 -5.24 -3.88
C LEU A 141 7.40 -5.74 -4.67
N GLU A 142 8.22 -6.60 -4.08
CA GLU A 142 9.42 -7.15 -4.73
C GLU A 142 9.07 -7.89 -6.03
N LYS A 143 8.06 -8.76 -6.01
CA LYS A 143 7.64 -9.49 -7.20
C LYS A 143 7.07 -8.56 -8.27
N THR A 144 6.25 -7.59 -7.88
CA THR A 144 5.66 -6.63 -8.82
C THR A 144 6.73 -5.73 -9.45
N LEU A 145 7.68 -5.22 -8.67
CA LEU A 145 8.73 -4.35 -9.20
C LEU A 145 9.69 -5.10 -10.12
N ASN A 146 10.10 -6.32 -9.78
CA ASN A 146 10.87 -7.16 -10.70
C ASN A 146 10.11 -7.41 -12.02
N TYR A 147 8.79 -7.64 -11.96
CA TYR A 147 7.96 -7.81 -13.15
C TYR A 147 7.89 -6.54 -14.01
N LEU A 148 7.71 -5.37 -13.38
CA LEU A 148 7.64 -4.08 -14.08
C LEU A 148 8.98 -3.70 -14.73
N GLU A 149 10.11 -3.91 -14.06
CA GLU A 149 11.44 -3.69 -14.64
C GLU A 149 11.67 -4.57 -15.88
N ARG A 150 11.30 -5.85 -15.81
CA ARG A 150 11.44 -6.77 -16.95
C ARG A 150 10.61 -6.31 -18.16
N LEU A 151 9.41 -5.77 -17.94
CA LEU A 151 8.58 -5.21 -19.02
C LEU A 151 9.16 -3.92 -19.62
N ALA A 152 9.88 -3.13 -18.81
CA ALA A 152 10.54 -1.91 -19.26
C ALA A 152 11.86 -2.18 -20.01
N GLY A 153 12.22 -3.45 -20.26
CA GLY A 153 13.48 -3.82 -20.91
C GLY A 153 14.68 -3.85 -19.97
N GLY A 154 14.45 -3.89 -18.65
CA GLY A 154 15.51 -4.13 -17.66
C GLY A 154 16.11 -5.53 -17.81
N LYS A 155 17.44 -5.62 -17.66
CA LYS A 155 18.21 -6.88 -17.72
C LYS A 155 17.76 -7.87 -16.66
#